data_AF-A0A529LXP5-F1
#
_entry.id   AF-A0A529LXP5-F1
#
_cell.length_a   1.000
_cell.length_b   1.000
_cell.length_c   1.000
_cell.angle_alpha   90.00
_cell.angle_beta   90.00
_cell.angle_gamma   90.00
#
_symmetry.space_group_name_H-M   'P 1'
#
loop_
_entity.id
_entity.type
_entity.pdbx_description
1 polymer ?
#
loop_
_entity_poly.entity_id
_entity_poly.type
_entity_poly.pdbx_seq_one_letter_code
_entity_poly.pdbx_strand_id
1 'polypeptide(L)'
;YTTSNHNMVAAIEEITVREGINPRDSFFVCGGGATAIHIAEMADILGLKRYMVPRFMAGLSAFGGLISDIRSEESAVLLTSDADFNVAGVNDALKRLKQAGDNFLAEAGVAPENRQFEFSFLGRYEYQSFEIEVPFEVKDGAVSESDLPTLVEAFH
;
A
#
# COMPACT_ATOMS: atom_id res chain seq x y z
N TYR A 1 -33.31 4.23 1.29
CA TYR A 1 -32.61 3.59 0.16
C TYR A 1 -32.00 4.64 -0.77
N THR A 2 -32.79 5.43 -1.49
CA THR A 2 -32.30 6.39 -2.50
C THR A 2 -31.25 7.39 -1.99
N THR A 3 -31.49 8.09 -0.87
CA THR A 3 -30.50 9.02 -0.31
C THR A 3 -29.20 8.33 0.09
N SER A 4 -29.28 7.15 0.70
CA SER A 4 -28.10 6.36 1.06
C SER A 4 -27.31 5.90 -0.17
N ASN A 5 -28.00 5.48 -1.24
CA ASN A 5 -27.38 5.05 -2.49
C ASN A 5 -26.64 6.20 -3.17
N HIS A 6 -27.26 7.39 -3.26
CA HIS A 6 -26.59 8.56 -3.81
C HIS A 6 -25.38 9.00 -2.98
N ASN A 7 -25.45 8.92 -1.64
CA ASN A 7 -24.31 9.25 -0.79
C ASN A 7 -23.15 8.25 -0.98
N MET A 8 -23.44 6.95 -1.05
CA MET A 8 -22.43 5.92 -1.30
C MET A 8 -21.82 6.05 -2.70
N VAL A 9 -22.64 6.35 -3.72
CA VAL A 9 -22.15 6.59 -5.09
C VAL A 9 -21.26 7.82 -5.15
N ALA A 10 -21.66 8.94 -4.54
CA ALA A 10 -20.85 10.16 -4.51
C ALA A 10 -19.48 9.90 -3.87
N ALA A 11 -19.42 9.11 -2.78
CA ALA A 11 -18.16 8.72 -2.16
C ALA A 11 -17.29 7.85 -3.09
N ILE A 12 -17.89 6.91 -3.84
CA ILE A 12 -17.17 6.09 -4.83
C ILE A 12 -16.63 6.98 -5.96
N GLU A 13 -17.43 7.89 -6.52
CA GLU A 13 -17.00 8.82 -7.57
C GLU A 13 -15.88 9.73 -7.08
N GLU A 14 -15.98 10.28 -5.87
CA GLU A 14 -14.96 11.13 -5.29
C GLU A 14 -13.61 10.41 -5.20
N ILE A 15 -13.59 9.19 -4.66
CA ILE A 15 -12.35 8.40 -4.53
C ILE A 15 -11.80 8.06 -5.91
N THR A 16 -12.61 7.48 -6.80
CA THR A 16 -12.15 7.01 -8.11
C THR A 16 -11.65 8.15 -8.99
N VAL A 17 -12.35 9.28 -9.06
CA VAL A 17 -11.93 10.45 -9.85
C VAL A 17 -10.64 11.06 -9.29
N ARG A 18 -10.48 11.09 -7.95
CA ARG A 18 -9.24 11.55 -7.33
C ARG A 18 -8.03 10.70 -7.73
N GLU A 19 -8.22 9.39 -7.85
CA GLU A 19 -7.19 8.46 -8.32
C GLU A 19 -7.08 8.38 -9.86
N GLY A 20 -7.83 9.21 -10.61
CA GLY A 20 -7.82 9.23 -12.07
C GLY A 20 -8.53 8.04 -12.73
N ILE A 21 -9.32 7.29 -11.97
CA ILE A 21 -10.04 6.09 -12.41
C ILE A 21 -11.44 6.48 -12.86
N ASN A 22 -11.85 6.05 -14.06
CA ASN A 22 -13.24 6.12 -14.49
C ASN A 22 -14.04 4.93 -13.94
N PRO A 23 -15.05 5.14 -13.06
CA PRO A 23 -15.87 4.07 -12.52
C PRO A 23 -16.49 3.16 -13.58
N ARG A 24 -16.90 3.72 -14.72
CA ARG A 24 -17.60 3.00 -15.80
C ARG A 24 -16.77 1.90 -16.44
N ASP A 25 -15.45 2.01 -16.34
CA ASP A 25 -14.49 1.03 -16.84
C ASP A 25 -14.12 -0.02 -15.79
N SER A 26 -14.65 0.12 -14.57
CA SER A 26 -14.40 -0.77 -13.44
C SER A 26 -15.47 -1.86 -13.28
N PHE A 27 -15.14 -2.87 -12.49
CA PHE A 27 -16.06 -3.95 -12.12
C PHE A 27 -16.43 -3.83 -10.64
N PHE A 28 -17.72 -3.68 -10.33
CA PHE A 28 -18.15 -3.52 -8.93
C PHE A 28 -18.26 -4.88 -8.24
N VAL A 29 -17.44 -5.10 -7.22
CA VAL A 29 -17.52 -6.29 -6.36
C VAL A 29 -18.23 -5.95 -5.05
N CYS A 30 -19.30 -6.68 -4.74
CA CYS A 30 -20.05 -6.53 -3.50
C CYS A 30 -19.31 -7.17 -2.31
N GLY A 31 -19.10 -6.41 -1.24
CA GLY A 31 -18.62 -6.92 0.05
C GLY A 31 -19.44 -6.33 1.20
N GLY A 32 -19.58 -7.09 2.30
CA GLY A 32 -20.33 -6.68 3.49
C GLY A 32 -21.82 -6.97 3.41
N GLY A 33 -22.43 -7.42 4.51
CA GLY A 33 -23.77 -8.04 4.49
C GLY A 33 -24.92 -7.19 3.95
N ALA A 34 -24.85 -5.85 4.07
CA ALA A 34 -25.90 -4.95 3.61
C ALA A 34 -25.77 -4.56 2.13
N THR A 35 -24.58 -4.66 1.54
CA THR A 35 -24.26 -4.00 0.26
C THR A 35 -25.00 -4.62 -0.93
N ALA A 36 -25.41 -5.90 -0.83
CA ALA A 36 -26.15 -6.60 -1.88
C ALA A 36 -27.52 -5.99 -2.18
N ILE A 37 -28.19 -5.37 -1.20
CA ILE A 37 -29.50 -4.77 -1.43
C ILE A 37 -29.41 -3.41 -2.14
N HIS A 38 -28.19 -2.86 -2.26
CA HIS A 38 -27.92 -1.54 -2.83
C HIS A 38 -27.21 -1.61 -4.19
N ILE A 39 -26.47 -2.69 -4.47
CA ILE A 39 -25.50 -2.73 -5.58
C ILE A 39 -26.11 -2.53 -6.97
N ALA A 40 -27.31 -3.04 -7.22
CA ALA A 40 -27.96 -2.90 -8.53
C ALA A 40 -28.25 -1.43 -8.86
N GLU A 41 -28.90 -0.71 -7.93
CA GLU A 41 -29.22 0.72 -8.10
C GLU A 41 -27.94 1.57 -8.14
N MET A 42 -26.94 1.26 -7.30
CA MET A 42 -25.66 1.96 -7.34
C MET A 42 -24.92 1.76 -8.67
N ALA A 43 -24.95 0.53 -9.23
CA ALA A 43 -24.36 0.23 -10.53
C ALA A 43 -25.05 0.99 -11.67
N ASP A 44 -26.38 1.13 -11.62
CA ASP A 44 -27.15 1.91 -12.58
C ASP A 44 -26.78 3.41 -12.51
N ILE A 45 -26.70 3.99 -11.30
CA ILE A 45 -26.33 5.41 -11.12
C ILE A 45 -24.91 5.66 -11.63
N LEU A 46 -23.95 4.79 -11.29
CA LEU A 46 -22.56 4.87 -11.75
C LEU A 46 -22.41 4.54 -13.26
N GLY A 47 -23.43 3.98 -13.89
CA GLY A 47 -23.42 3.54 -15.28
C GLY A 47 -22.43 2.41 -15.55
N LEU A 48 -22.31 1.48 -14.61
CA LEU A 48 -21.43 0.32 -14.72
C LEU A 48 -22.02 -0.74 -15.64
N LYS A 49 -21.16 -1.40 -16.41
CA LYS A 49 -21.61 -2.48 -17.32
C LYS A 49 -21.89 -3.78 -16.59
N ARG A 50 -21.21 -4.03 -15.47
CA ARG A 50 -21.26 -5.29 -14.74
C ARG A 50 -20.93 -5.09 -13.26
N TYR A 51 -21.53 -5.93 -12.42
CA TYR A 51 -21.19 -6.10 -11.02
C TYR A 51 -21.20 -7.58 -10.65
N MET A 52 -20.54 -7.93 -9.55
CA MET A 52 -20.52 -9.28 -8.99
C MET A 52 -20.92 -9.28 -7.53
N VAL A 53 -21.74 -10.26 -7.19
CA VAL A 53 -22.09 -10.60 -5.81
C VAL A 53 -21.43 -11.95 -5.48
N PRO A 54 -20.29 -11.97 -4.78
CA PRO A 54 -19.67 -13.22 -4.34
C PRO A 54 -20.60 -14.02 -3.42
N ARG A 55 -20.57 -15.36 -3.50
CA ARG A 55 -21.37 -16.24 -2.62
C ARG A 55 -21.13 -15.97 -1.13
N PHE A 56 -19.91 -15.56 -0.77
CA PHE A 56 -19.48 -15.29 0.61
C PHE A 56 -19.36 -13.79 0.91
N MET A 57 -20.08 -12.93 0.20
CA MET A 57 -19.95 -11.46 0.31
C MET A 57 -20.03 -10.90 1.74
N ALA A 58 -20.84 -11.51 2.62
CA ALA A 58 -21.00 -11.06 4.00
C ALA A 58 -19.75 -11.29 4.86
N GLY A 59 -18.94 -12.30 4.50
CA GLY A 59 -17.70 -12.66 5.19
C GLY A 59 -16.44 -12.28 4.42
N LEU A 60 -16.53 -11.41 3.40
CA LEU A 60 -15.42 -11.12 2.50
C LEU A 60 -14.19 -10.58 3.25
N SER A 61 -14.37 -9.75 4.28
CA SER A 61 -13.26 -9.24 5.11
C SER A 61 -12.58 -10.33 5.93
N ALA A 62 -13.35 -11.24 6.54
CA ALA A 62 -12.79 -12.37 7.29
C ALA A 62 -12.07 -13.36 6.37
N PHE A 63 -12.62 -13.59 5.17
CA PHE A 63 -11.97 -14.40 4.15
C PHE A 63 -10.66 -13.76 3.68
N GLY A 64 -10.64 -12.44 3.45
CA GLY A 64 -9.43 -11.69 3.11
C GLY A 64 -8.32 -11.88 4.14
N GLY A 65 -8.64 -11.76 5.44
CA GLY A 65 -7.66 -12.00 6.50
C GLY A 65 -7.18 -13.45 6.62
N LEU A 66 -7.95 -14.43 6.12
CA LEU A 66 -7.54 -15.83 6.10
C LEU A 66 -6.54 -16.14 4.98
N ILE A 67 -6.65 -15.45 3.85
CA ILE A 67 -5.82 -15.68 2.65
C ILE A 67 -4.69 -14.67 2.49
N SER A 68 -4.66 -13.62 3.31
CA SER A 68 -3.63 -12.59 3.26
C SER A 68 -2.29 -13.12 3.76
N ASP A 69 -1.21 -12.62 3.18
CA ASP A 69 0.14 -12.90 3.65
C ASP A 69 0.37 -12.34 5.05
N ILE A 70 1.26 -12.99 5.79
CA ILE A 70 1.78 -12.47 7.06
C ILE A 70 2.76 -11.35 6.73
N ARG A 71 2.34 -10.10 6.98
CA ARG A 71 3.12 -8.89 6.67
C ARG A 71 3.21 -8.00 7.91
N SER A 72 4.37 -7.40 8.12
CA SER A 72 4.56 -6.27 9.03
C SER A 72 5.26 -5.12 8.30
N GLU A 73 5.01 -3.91 8.76
CA GLU A 73 5.68 -2.71 8.27
C GLU A 73 6.40 -2.05 9.44
N GLU A 74 7.72 -1.88 9.28
CA GLU A 74 8.59 -1.28 10.28
C GLU A 74 9.13 0.03 9.72
N SER A 75 9.20 1.07 10.55
CA SER A 75 9.74 2.37 10.14
C SER A 75 10.80 2.88 11.12
N ALA A 76 11.78 3.60 10.59
CA ALA A 76 12.84 4.23 11.36
C ALA A 76 13.11 5.62 10.80
N VAL A 77 13.37 6.58 11.69
CA VAL A 77 13.62 7.97 11.30
C VAL A 77 15.13 8.23 11.28
N LEU A 78 15.63 8.63 10.12
CA LEU A 78 16.97 9.16 9.92
C LEU A 78 16.89 10.29 8.90
N LEU A 79 17.35 11.49 9.29
CA LEU A 79 17.46 12.62 8.38
C LEU A 79 18.85 12.62 7.74
N THR A 80 18.88 12.65 6.41
CA THR A 80 20.09 12.75 5.59
C THR A 80 19.73 13.40 4.25
N SER A 81 20.71 13.88 3.49
CA SER A 81 20.50 14.49 2.18
C SER A 81 21.50 13.96 1.16
N ASP A 82 21.26 14.23 -0.11
CA ASP A 82 22.21 13.95 -1.20
C ASP A 82 23.53 14.72 -1.04
N ALA A 83 23.49 15.92 -0.44
CA ALA A 83 24.67 16.73 -0.16
C ALA A 83 25.49 16.24 1.05
N ASP A 84 24.86 15.59 2.03
CA ASP A 84 25.49 15.06 3.25
C ASP A 84 24.90 13.68 3.59
N PHE A 85 25.26 12.69 2.76
CA PHE A 85 24.68 11.36 2.82
C PHE A 85 25.31 10.50 3.93
N ASN A 86 24.54 10.20 4.97
CA ASN A 86 24.98 9.43 6.12
C ASN A 86 24.80 7.92 5.85
N VAL A 87 25.68 7.34 5.05
CA VAL A 87 25.65 5.92 4.68
C VAL A 87 25.68 5.00 5.91
N ALA A 88 26.48 5.33 6.91
CA ALA A 88 26.57 4.53 8.14
C ALA A 88 25.23 4.51 8.89
N GLY A 89 24.60 5.68 9.05
CA GLY A 89 23.29 5.80 9.67
C GLY A 89 22.20 5.05 8.90
N VAL A 90 22.21 5.15 7.56
CA VAL A 90 21.24 4.45 6.70
C VAL A 90 21.37 2.95 6.87
N ASN A 91 22.59 2.40 6.83
CA ASN A 91 22.83 0.98 7.03
C ASN A 91 22.46 0.49 8.42
N ASP A 92 22.72 1.29 9.46
CA ASP A 92 22.30 0.98 10.83
C ASP A 92 20.76 0.93 10.95
N ALA A 93 20.05 1.87 10.29
CA ALA A 93 18.60 1.88 10.26
C ALA A 93 18.05 0.65 9.50
N LEU A 94 18.55 0.36 8.30
CA LEU A 94 18.15 -0.80 7.50
C LEU A 94 18.37 -2.11 8.26
N LYS A 95 19.51 -2.26 8.94
CA LYS A 95 19.81 -3.46 9.75
C LYS A 95 18.81 -3.63 10.90
N ARG A 96 18.43 -2.54 11.58
CA ARG A 96 17.42 -2.58 12.66
C ARG A 96 16.04 -2.97 12.12
N LEU A 97 15.61 -2.35 11.00
CA LEU A 97 14.34 -2.66 10.35
C LEU A 97 14.28 -4.13 9.90
N LYS A 98 15.34 -4.61 9.25
CA LYS A 98 15.43 -6.00 8.83
C LYS A 98 15.36 -6.95 10.02
N GLN A 99 16.09 -6.66 11.10
CA GLN A 99 16.07 -7.49 12.30
C GLN A 99 14.68 -7.53 12.96
N ALA A 100 13.96 -6.39 12.99
CA ALA A 100 12.60 -6.33 13.50
C ALA A 100 11.65 -7.19 12.66
N GLY A 101 11.67 -7.06 11.33
CA GLY A 101 10.88 -7.89 10.42
C GLY A 101 11.24 -9.38 10.51
N ASP A 102 12.53 -9.72 10.62
CA ASP A 102 12.99 -11.11 10.81
C ASP A 102 12.48 -11.72 12.12
N ASN A 103 12.47 -10.94 13.20
CA ASN A 103 11.95 -11.37 14.49
C ASN A 103 10.43 -11.60 14.41
N PHE A 104 9.69 -10.66 13.83
CA PHE A 104 8.24 -10.77 13.64
C PHE A 104 7.88 -12.03 12.84
N LEU A 105 8.54 -12.25 11.69
CA LEU A 105 8.29 -13.43 10.84
C LEU A 105 8.73 -14.73 11.53
N ALA A 106 9.78 -14.70 12.35
CA ALA A 106 10.18 -15.85 13.15
C ALA A 106 9.16 -16.19 14.24
N GLU A 107 8.65 -15.20 14.96
CA GLU A 107 7.58 -15.37 15.96
C GLU A 107 6.28 -15.89 15.33
N ALA A 108 5.98 -15.45 14.10
CA ALA A 108 4.86 -15.94 13.31
C ALA A 108 5.09 -17.34 12.70
N GLY A 109 6.29 -17.94 12.86
CA GLY A 109 6.60 -19.29 12.38
C GLY A 109 6.89 -19.38 10.87
N VAL A 110 7.22 -18.27 10.21
CA VAL A 110 7.51 -18.23 8.77
C VAL A 110 8.96 -18.67 8.54
N ALA A 111 9.16 -19.69 7.70
CA ALA A 111 10.49 -20.21 7.36
C ALA A 111 11.33 -19.18 6.56
N PRO A 112 12.67 -19.09 6.75
CA PRO A 112 13.52 -18.08 6.10
C PRO A 112 13.37 -17.98 4.57
N GLU A 113 13.19 -19.11 3.88
CA GLU A 113 13.01 -19.19 2.44
C GLU A 113 11.69 -18.59 1.93
N ASN A 114 10.71 -18.39 2.83
CA ASN A 114 9.41 -17.79 2.52
C ASN A 114 9.33 -16.33 2.98
N ARG A 115 10.44 -15.72 3.40
CA ARG A 115 10.49 -14.33 3.84
C ARG A 115 10.93 -13.42 2.70
N GLN A 116 10.23 -12.31 2.54
CA GLN A 116 10.58 -11.26 1.59
C GLN A 116 10.64 -9.93 2.35
N PHE A 117 11.58 -9.07 1.95
CA PHE A 117 11.80 -7.76 2.55
C PHE A 117 11.80 -6.73 1.43
N GLU A 118 10.93 -5.74 1.54
CA GLU A 118 10.84 -4.59 0.66
C GLU A 118 11.27 -3.35 1.45
N PHE A 119 12.04 -2.47 0.82
CA PHE A 119 12.52 -1.25 1.44
C PHE A 119 12.07 -0.03 0.63
N SER A 120 11.66 1.00 1.36
CA SER A 120 11.35 2.30 0.81
C SER A 120 12.00 3.38 1.66
N PHE A 121 12.29 4.54 1.07
CA PHE A 121 12.63 5.74 1.81
C PHE A 121 11.60 6.85 1.55
N LEU A 122 11.51 7.80 2.47
CA LEU A 122 10.69 9.00 2.31
C LEU A 122 11.58 10.14 1.82
N GLY A 123 11.32 10.61 0.60
CA GLY A 123 12.07 11.68 -0.06
C GLY A 123 11.25 12.96 -0.17
N ARG A 124 11.92 14.11 -0.13
CA ARG A 124 11.33 15.42 -0.45
C ARG A 124 12.41 16.40 -0.90
N TYR A 125 12.01 17.39 -1.70
CA TYR A 125 12.87 18.54 -1.98
C TYR A 125 12.99 19.45 -0.77
N GLU A 126 14.08 20.22 -0.72
CA GLU A 126 14.23 21.30 0.26
C GLU A 126 13.01 22.25 0.15
N TYR A 127 12.45 22.63 1.30
CA TYR A 127 11.23 23.45 1.43
C TYR A 127 9.89 22.80 1.03
N GLN A 128 9.87 21.51 0.67
CA GLN A 128 8.63 20.80 0.42
C GLN A 128 7.97 20.34 1.74
N SER A 129 6.65 20.54 1.85
CA SER A 129 5.89 20.16 3.07
C SER A 129 5.46 18.70 3.11
N PHE A 130 5.58 17.96 2.01
CA PHE A 130 5.16 16.56 1.88
C PHE A 130 6.30 15.69 1.39
N GLU A 131 6.30 14.43 1.83
CA GLU A 131 7.26 13.40 1.47
C GLU A 131 6.58 12.42 0.50
N ILE A 132 7.36 11.82 -0.38
CA ILE A 132 6.93 10.70 -1.21
C ILE A 132 7.70 9.43 -0.83
N GLU A 133 7.01 8.30 -0.86
CA GLU A 133 7.61 7.00 -0.65
C GLU A 133 8.26 6.51 -1.94
N VAL A 134 9.55 6.20 -1.87
CA VAL A 134 10.35 5.72 -2.99
C VAL A 134 10.87 4.32 -2.68
N PRO A 135 10.36 3.26 -3.33
CA PRO A 135 10.88 1.91 -3.16
C PRO A 135 12.27 1.78 -3.77
N PHE A 136 13.13 0.98 -3.15
CA PHE A 136 14.47 0.72 -3.67
C PHE A 136 14.98 -0.68 -3.28
N GLU A 137 15.96 -1.17 -4.04
CA GLU A 137 16.60 -2.46 -3.77
C GLU A 137 17.86 -2.28 -2.91
N VAL A 138 17.98 -3.08 -1.85
CA VAL A 138 19.20 -3.16 -1.04
C VAL A 138 20.04 -4.34 -1.52
N LYS A 139 21.07 -4.08 -2.32
CA LYS A 139 22.01 -5.11 -2.79
C LYS A 139 22.95 -5.53 -1.67
N ASP A 140 23.20 -6.84 -1.54
CA ASP A 140 24.09 -7.41 -0.51
C ASP A 140 23.75 -7.01 0.95
N GLY A 141 22.53 -6.54 1.21
CA GLY A 141 22.06 -6.16 2.55
C GLY A 141 22.60 -4.82 3.08
N ALA A 142 23.22 -4.00 2.23
CA ALA A 142 23.68 -2.66 2.59
C ALA A 142 23.57 -1.68 1.42
N VAL A 143 23.59 -0.38 1.74
CA VAL A 143 23.70 0.73 0.79
C VAL A 143 25.11 1.29 0.88
N SER A 144 25.68 1.66 -0.26
CA SER A 144 26.98 2.32 -0.38
C SER A 144 26.83 3.75 -0.88
N GLU A 145 27.89 4.57 -0.78
CA GLU A 145 27.89 5.91 -1.38
C GLU A 145 27.67 5.87 -2.90
N SER A 146 28.11 4.79 -3.57
CA SER A 146 27.91 4.61 -5.01
C SER A 146 26.46 4.35 -5.42
N ASP A 147 25.58 3.99 -4.48
CA ASP A 147 24.15 3.79 -4.77
C ASP A 147 23.35 5.09 -4.70
N LEU A 148 23.91 6.14 -4.09
CA LEU A 148 23.23 7.44 -3.91
C LEU A 148 22.69 8.03 -5.22
N PRO A 149 23.44 8.06 -6.34
CA PRO A 149 22.91 8.59 -7.60
C PRO A 149 21.65 7.86 -8.07
N THR A 150 21.58 6.53 -7.87
CA THR A 150 20.40 5.73 -8.24
C THR A 150 19.23 5.99 -7.31
N LEU A 151 19.47 6.18 -6.00
CA LEU A 151 18.40 6.54 -5.06
C LEU A 151 17.82 7.93 -5.37
N VAL A 152 18.68 8.90 -5.72
CA VAL A 152 18.26 10.24 -6.14
C VAL A 152 17.49 10.19 -7.46
N GLU A 153 17.95 9.39 -8.43
CA GLU A 153 17.23 9.19 -9.70
C GLU A 153 15.87 8.52 -9.48
N ALA A 154 15.75 7.55 -8.57
CA ALA A 154 14.48 6.91 -8.26
C ALA A 154 13.45 7.86 -7.61
N PHE A 155 13.91 8.95 -6.98
CA PHE A 155 13.06 9.98 -6.40
C PHE A 155 12.57 11.03 -7.42
N HIS A 156 13.33 11.27 -8.50
CA HIS A 156 13.03 12.28 -9.52
C HIS A 156 12.07 11.77 -10.61
#